data_AF-A0A9P1N943-F1
#
_entry.id   AF-A0A9P1N943-F1
#
_cell.length_a   1.000
_cell.length_b   1.000
_cell.length_c   1.000
_cell.angle_alpha   90.00
_cell.angle_beta   90.00
_cell.angle_gamma   90.00
#
_symmetry.space_group_name_H-M   'P 1'
#
loop_
_entity.id
_entity.type
_entity.pdbx_description
1 polymer ?
#
loop_
_entity_poly.entity_id
_entity_poly.type
_entity_poly.pdbx_seq_one_letter_code
_entity_poly.pdbx_strand_id
1 'polypeptide(L)'
;MFFKILTWVFLGLVLQYLFKIVLFLDLNKRVYNHRPGTCREVKGPIHGSEDLEIIETKNIAFITSGVVYLPENPNNITWKGQIFKYDLSNKDYVAEPVKVVDLEDEEGFYPHGISHWILEDGTIRLFLVTHTKHFSHAIVILDYNESQNVLRHVKTIRNEKIYRPNDIAATGANSFFVSNDGSAQNALLSVLEVLSGLDGGSVVYYDGTKTKYLIERTSANGISISKDLTTLFVSHINEEIIGVYTWNKDTLKEVSKISTLSACDNFYIDGRNLWTGCHPVLKDAAEHLANPIDHRHNAPSQVLLAKFSEDFKTAQIIELLADDGNFISASSIAAPFDLNRQLLIGTVGRKFYHCDINVPIDF
;
A
#
# COMPACT_ATOMS: atom_id res chain seq x y z
N MET A 1 43.93 -28.74 2.50
CA MET A 1 43.86 -27.41 3.16
C MET A 1 42.84 -26.52 2.48
N PHE A 2 42.93 -26.32 1.15
CA PHE A 2 41.98 -25.51 0.35
C PHE A 2 40.50 -25.90 0.53
N PHE A 3 40.16 -27.20 0.38
CA PHE A 3 38.77 -27.65 0.58
C PHE A 3 38.22 -27.35 1.98
N LYS A 4 39.04 -27.46 3.03
CA LYS A 4 38.61 -27.12 4.40
C LYS A 4 38.30 -25.62 4.53
N ILE A 5 39.12 -24.76 3.93
CA ILE A 5 38.89 -23.31 3.92
C ILE A 5 37.58 -22.99 3.18
N LEU A 6 37.37 -23.58 2.00
CA LEU A 6 36.15 -23.37 1.22
C LEU A 6 34.90 -23.81 1.99
N THR A 7 34.96 -24.95 2.69
CA THR A 7 33.87 -25.41 3.55
C THR A 7 33.55 -24.41 4.67
N TRP A 8 34.56 -23.88 5.35
CA TRP A 8 34.34 -22.89 6.42
C TRP A 8 33.78 -21.58 5.89
N VAL A 9 34.25 -21.10 4.73
CA VAL A 9 33.70 -19.91 4.07
C VAL A 9 32.23 -20.13 3.69
N PHE A 10 31.92 -21.27 3.06
CA PHE A 10 30.55 -21.61 2.70
C PHE A 10 29.63 -21.70 3.92
N LEU A 11 30.08 -22.37 4.99
CA LEU A 11 29.32 -22.45 6.24
C LEU A 11 29.10 -21.07 6.86
N GLY A 12 30.11 -20.20 6.82
CA GLY A 12 30.00 -18.81 7.27
C GLY A 12 28.93 -18.03 6.49
N LEU A 13 28.90 -18.16 5.16
CA LEU A 13 27.89 -17.53 4.31
C LEU A 13 26.47 -18.07 4.59
N VAL A 14 26.33 -19.39 4.78
CA VAL A 14 25.04 -20.00 5.15
C VAL A 14 24.56 -19.49 6.49
N LEU A 15 25.43 -19.45 7.51
CA LEU A 15 25.08 -18.93 8.84
C LEU A 15 24.69 -17.45 8.80
N GLN A 16 25.45 -16.63 8.05
CA GLN A 16 25.13 -15.22 7.84
C GLN A 16 23.75 -15.05 7.18
N TYR A 17 23.48 -15.83 6.13
CA TYR A 17 22.20 -15.79 5.42
C TYR A 17 21.05 -16.21 6.34
N LEU A 18 21.18 -17.31 7.09
CA LEU A 18 20.17 -17.73 8.07
C LEU A 18 19.92 -16.66 9.14
N PHE A 19 20.97 -16.01 9.63
CA PHE A 19 20.82 -14.90 10.58
C PHE A 19 20.07 -13.72 9.95
N LYS A 20 20.36 -13.36 8.69
CA LYS A 20 19.62 -12.34 7.95
C LYS A 20 18.14 -12.71 7.82
N ILE A 21 17.81 -13.96 7.50
CA ILE A 21 16.42 -14.42 7.41
C ILE A 21 15.70 -14.34 8.76
N VAL A 22 16.37 -14.68 9.86
CA VAL A 22 15.79 -14.54 11.22
C VAL A 22 15.46 -13.09 11.55
N LEU A 23 16.32 -12.14 11.16
CA LEU A 23 16.07 -10.71 11.32
C LEU A 23 14.94 -10.24 10.41
N PHE A 24 14.99 -10.58 9.12
CA PHE A 24 13.96 -10.23 8.13
C PHE A 24 12.57 -10.74 8.51
N LEU A 25 12.46 -11.95 9.06
CA LEU A 25 11.17 -12.51 9.48
C LEU A 25 10.68 -12.01 10.84
N ASP A 26 11.41 -11.11 11.50
CA ASP A 26 11.05 -10.54 12.79
C ASP A 26 10.71 -11.59 13.86
N LEU A 27 11.39 -12.74 13.86
CA LEU A 27 11.01 -13.89 14.71
C LEU A 27 10.92 -13.53 16.21
N ASN A 28 11.75 -12.57 16.64
CA ASN A 28 11.87 -12.11 18.03
C ASN A 28 11.12 -10.82 18.34
N LYS A 29 10.56 -10.14 17.33
CA LYS A 29 9.83 -8.89 17.54
C LYS A 29 8.51 -9.17 18.25
N ARG A 30 8.09 -8.23 19.08
CA ARG A 30 6.86 -8.29 19.87
C ARG A 30 6.15 -6.96 19.73
N VAL A 31 4.83 -7.01 19.64
CA VAL A 31 3.97 -5.84 19.51
C VAL A 31 3.22 -5.64 20.82
N TYR A 32 3.25 -4.41 21.32
CA TYR A 32 2.57 -4.02 22.56
C TYR A 32 1.42 -3.10 22.20
N ASN A 33 0.20 -3.50 22.56
CA ASN A 33 -1.00 -2.83 22.09
C ASN A 33 -1.10 -1.41 22.66
N HIS A 34 -1.23 -0.42 21.77
CA HIS A 34 -1.61 0.94 22.10
C HIS A 34 -2.32 1.59 20.90
N ARG A 35 -3.11 2.62 21.17
CA ARG A 35 -3.94 3.29 20.17
C ARG A 35 -3.95 4.79 20.46
N PRO A 36 -4.13 5.66 19.44
CA PRO A 36 -4.11 7.10 19.64
C PRO A 36 -5.42 7.60 20.28
N GLY A 37 -6.44 6.74 20.37
CA GLY A 37 -7.75 7.01 20.95
C GLY A 37 -8.70 5.83 20.73
N THR A 38 -10.01 6.09 20.77
CA THR A 38 -11.01 5.04 20.56
C THR A 38 -11.08 4.66 19.09
N CYS A 39 -10.88 3.38 18.77
CA CYS A 39 -11.00 2.83 17.43
C CYS A 39 -12.28 2.02 17.27
N ARG A 40 -12.93 2.15 16.12
CA ARG A 40 -14.19 1.50 15.79
C ARG A 40 -14.09 0.86 14.41
N GLU A 41 -14.68 -0.31 14.27
CA GLU A 41 -14.89 -0.93 12.96
C GLU A 41 -15.87 -0.08 12.15
N VAL A 42 -15.55 0.17 10.89
CA VAL A 42 -16.44 0.77 9.92
C VAL A 42 -17.16 -0.35 9.19
N LYS A 43 -18.50 -0.30 9.16
CA LYS A 43 -19.31 -1.27 8.42
C LYS A 43 -19.13 -1.04 6.91
N GLY A 44 -19.00 -2.12 6.15
CA GLY A 44 -18.82 -2.08 4.69
C GLY A 44 -17.73 -3.08 4.27
N PRO A 45 -16.48 -2.64 4.05
CA PRO A 45 -15.38 -3.53 3.69
C PRO A 45 -15.13 -4.63 4.74
N ILE A 46 -15.15 -5.89 4.29
CA ILE A 46 -14.83 -7.06 5.14
C ILE A 46 -13.75 -7.97 4.55
N HIS A 47 -13.42 -7.80 3.26
CA HIS A 47 -12.42 -8.58 2.52
C HIS A 47 -11.22 -7.71 2.15
N GLY A 48 -10.73 -6.91 3.09
CA GLY A 48 -9.70 -5.90 2.84
C GLY A 48 -10.28 -4.51 2.64
N SER A 49 -9.49 -3.53 3.05
CA SER A 49 -9.63 -2.09 2.83
C SER A 49 -8.21 -1.56 2.56
N GLU A 50 -7.57 -2.15 1.55
CA GLU A 50 -6.11 -2.19 1.43
C GLU A 50 -5.52 -0.80 1.17
N ASP A 51 -6.22 0.02 0.39
CA ASP A 51 -5.80 1.39 0.13
C ASP A 51 -6.99 2.37 0.10
N LEU A 52 -6.72 3.65 0.28
CA LEU A 52 -7.73 4.69 0.29
C LEU A 52 -7.21 6.06 -0.18
N GLU A 53 -8.10 6.84 -0.77
CA GLU A 53 -7.86 8.23 -1.15
C GLU A 53 -8.90 9.15 -0.54
N ILE A 54 -8.44 10.22 0.12
CA ILE A 54 -9.31 11.27 0.68
C ILE A 54 -9.43 12.40 -0.34
N ILE A 55 -10.66 12.77 -0.67
CA ILE A 55 -10.98 13.97 -1.45
C ILE A 55 -11.37 15.08 -0.48
N GLU A 56 -10.40 15.89 -0.04
CA GLU A 56 -10.62 16.85 1.05
C GLU A 56 -11.67 17.90 0.70
N THR A 57 -11.73 18.33 -0.57
CA THR A 57 -12.69 19.33 -1.05
C THR A 57 -14.14 18.86 -0.97
N LYS A 58 -14.37 17.55 -0.85
CA LYS A 58 -15.69 16.92 -0.76
C LYS A 58 -15.94 16.22 0.57
N ASN A 59 -14.94 16.17 1.47
CA ASN A 59 -14.99 15.43 2.72
C ASN A 59 -15.46 13.97 2.55
N ILE A 60 -14.93 13.29 1.54
CA ILE A 60 -15.19 11.86 1.31
C ILE A 60 -13.86 11.11 1.17
N ALA A 61 -13.88 9.81 1.45
CA ALA A 61 -12.80 8.90 1.10
C ALA A 61 -13.31 7.79 0.18
N PHE A 62 -12.51 7.42 -0.82
CA PHE A 62 -12.70 6.19 -1.60
C PHE A 62 -11.77 5.12 -1.06
N ILE A 63 -12.27 3.89 -0.92
CA ILE A 63 -11.55 2.77 -0.29
C ILE A 63 -11.62 1.57 -1.23
N THR A 64 -10.48 0.96 -1.54
CA THR A 64 -10.41 -0.27 -2.32
C THR A 64 -10.65 -1.48 -1.42
N SER A 65 -11.37 -2.48 -1.91
CA SER A 65 -11.73 -3.65 -1.11
C SER A 65 -11.81 -4.91 -1.96
N GLY A 66 -11.46 -6.04 -1.35
CA GLY A 66 -11.54 -7.34 -1.99
C GLY A 66 -10.36 -7.65 -2.89
N VAL A 67 -9.17 -7.07 -2.66
CA VAL A 67 -7.99 -7.35 -3.47
C VAL A 67 -7.74 -8.86 -3.60
N VAL A 68 -7.27 -9.27 -4.78
CA VAL A 68 -6.81 -10.64 -5.04
C VAL A 68 -5.37 -10.55 -5.50
N TYR A 69 -4.47 -11.15 -4.73
CA TYR A 69 -3.04 -11.04 -4.97
C TYR A 69 -2.35 -12.39 -4.80
N LEU A 70 -1.57 -12.80 -5.81
CA LEU A 70 -0.88 -14.09 -5.91
C LEU A 70 -1.75 -15.31 -5.49
N PRO A 71 -2.99 -15.46 -6.02
CA PRO A 71 -3.88 -16.54 -5.59
C PRO A 71 -3.31 -17.92 -5.95
N GLU A 72 -3.27 -18.86 -5.00
CA GLU A 72 -2.90 -20.25 -5.28
C GLU A 72 -3.92 -20.94 -6.20
N ASN A 73 -5.21 -20.66 -5.96
CA ASN A 73 -6.31 -21.22 -6.74
C ASN A 73 -7.41 -20.16 -6.94
N PRO A 74 -7.73 -19.78 -8.19
CA PRO A 74 -8.81 -18.84 -8.51
C PRO A 74 -10.17 -19.21 -7.89
N ASN A 75 -10.45 -20.50 -7.71
CA ASN A 75 -11.73 -20.99 -7.18
C ASN A 75 -11.93 -20.71 -5.68
N ASN A 76 -10.85 -20.40 -4.96
CA ASN A 76 -10.93 -20.03 -3.54
C ASN A 76 -11.44 -18.60 -3.34
N ILE A 77 -11.44 -17.79 -4.41
CA ILE A 77 -11.89 -16.40 -4.38
C ILE A 77 -13.41 -16.37 -4.50
N THR A 78 -14.09 -16.25 -3.37
CA THR A 78 -15.55 -16.24 -3.24
C THR A 78 -16.14 -14.84 -3.06
N TRP A 79 -15.30 -13.83 -2.87
CA TRP A 79 -15.69 -12.43 -2.75
C TRP A 79 -15.60 -11.67 -4.08
N LYS A 80 -16.06 -10.42 -4.07
CA LYS A 80 -15.98 -9.50 -5.19
C LYS A 80 -15.06 -8.32 -4.83
N GLY A 81 -14.33 -7.81 -5.81
CA GLY A 81 -13.66 -6.51 -5.67
C GLY A 81 -14.67 -5.38 -5.71
N GLN A 82 -14.48 -4.37 -4.86
CA GLN A 82 -15.41 -3.26 -4.70
C GLN A 82 -14.66 -1.96 -4.37
N ILE A 83 -15.26 -0.83 -4.70
CA ILE A 83 -14.88 0.48 -4.18
C ILE A 83 -15.96 0.92 -3.20
N PHE A 84 -15.55 1.38 -2.03
CA PHE A 84 -16.42 1.99 -1.04
C PHE A 84 -16.20 3.49 -1.00
N LYS A 85 -17.25 4.23 -0.63
CA LYS A 85 -17.19 5.65 -0.30
C LYS A 85 -17.55 5.82 1.17
N TYR A 86 -16.73 6.59 1.87
CA TYR A 86 -16.93 6.95 3.27
C TYR A 86 -17.10 8.46 3.40
N ASP A 87 -18.20 8.90 4.01
CA ASP A 87 -18.45 10.33 4.28
C ASP A 87 -17.73 10.73 5.58
N LEU A 88 -16.74 11.62 5.47
CA LEU A 88 -15.93 12.08 6.60
C LEU A 88 -16.67 13.08 7.50
N SER A 89 -17.79 13.63 7.01
CA SER A 89 -18.64 14.55 7.75
C SER A 89 -19.57 13.81 8.73
N ASN A 90 -19.83 12.53 8.48
CA ASN A 90 -20.76 11.72 9.25
C ASN A 90 -20.01 10.62 10.04
N LYS A 91 -20.28 10.55 11.34
CA LYS A 91 -19.68 9.57 12.25
C LYS A 91 -20.61 8.38 12.52
N ASP A 92 -21.30 7.91 11.49
CA ASP A 92 -22.13 6.70 11.57
C ASP A 92 -21.31 5.40 11.42
N TYR A 93 -20.04 5.53 11.03
CA TYR A 93 -19.10 4.43 10.81
C TYR A 93 -19.63 3.44 9.76
N VAL A 94 -20.21 3.96 8.67
CA VAL A 94 -20.65 3.16 7.52
C VAL A 94 -19.96 3.66 6.24
N ALA A 95 -19.26 2.76 5.55
CA ALA A 95 -18.77 2.98 4.20
C ALA A 95 -19.70 2.26 3.22
N GLU A 96 -20.19 2.99 2.22
CA GLU A 96 -21.17 2.49 1.26
C GLU A 96 -20.49 2.04 -0.04
N PRO A 97 -20.86 0.89 -0.62
CA PRO A 97 -20.30 0.46 -1.89
C PRO A 97 -20.74 1.41 -3.01
N VAL A 98 -19.78 1.84 -3.83
CA VAL A 98 -20.03 2.64 -5.03
C VAL A 98 -20.09 1.71 -6.23
N LYS A 99 -21.16 1.82 -7.02
CA LYS A 99 -21.29 1.01 -8.22
C LYS A 99 -20.27 1.49 -9.26
N VAL A 100 -19.44 0.56 -9.72
CA VAL A 100 -18.60 0.75 -10.91
C VAL A 100 -19.38 0.26 -12.13
N VAL A 101 -19.41 1.05 -13.19
CA VAL A 101 -20.17 0.72 -14.41
C VAL A 101 -19.30 0.86 -15.64
N ASP A 102 -19.73 0.18 -16.70
CA ASP A 102 -19.13 0.25 -18.05
C ASP A 102 -17.70 -0.32 -18.11
N LEU A 103 -17.31 -1.19 -17.16
CA LEU A 103 -16.00 -1.84 -17.14
C LEU A 103 -15.80 -2.74 -18.38
N GLU A 104 -14.57 -2.77 -18.90
CA GLU A 104 -14.17 -3.74 -19.93
C GLU A 104 -14.22 -5.19 -19.44
N ASP A 105 -13.92 -5.42 -18.15
CA ASP A 105 -13.87 -6.73 -17.50
C ASP A 105 -14.43 -6.61 -16.07
N GLU A 106 -15.73 -6.87 -15.91
CA GLU A 106 -16.39 -6.82 -14.61
C GLU A 106 -15.96 -7.97 -13.68
N GLU A 107 -15.68 -9.14 -14.23
CA GLU A 107 -15.33 -10.35 -13.46
C GLU A 107 -13.87 -10.30 -12.96
N GLY A 108 -13.01 -9.57 -13.67
CA GLY A 108 -11.61 -9.33 -13.33
C GLY A 108 -11.34 -8.05 -12.52
N PHE A 109 -12.36 -7.41 -11.95
CA PHE A 109 -12.18 -6.18 -11.18
C PHE A 109 -11.92 -6.46 -9.69
N TYR A 110 -10.64 -6.59 -9.31
CA TYR A 110 -10.20 -6.65 -7.90
C TYR A 110 -9.23 -5.48 -7.64
N PRO A 111 -9.71 -4.35 -7.10
CA PRO A 111 -8.90 -3.16 -6.90
C PRO A 111 -7.88 -3.34 -5.76
N HIS A 112 -6.72 -2.72 -5.93
CA HIS A 112 -5.58 -2.73 -5.00
C HIS A 112 -5.23 -1.29 -4.64
N GLY A 113 -4.03 -0.80 -4.98
CA GLY A 113 -3.68 0.62 -4.81
C GLY A 113 -4.55 1.58 -5.63
N ILE A 114 -4.76 2.78 -5.10
CA ILE A 114 -5.62 3.82 -5.64
C ILE A 114 -4.96 5.19 -5.56
N SER A 115 -5.14 6.00 -6.60
CA SER A 115 -4.84 7.42 -6.55
C SER A 115 -5.90 8.26 -7.22
N HIS A 116 -5.96 9.55 -6.91
CA HIS A 116 -6.95 10.45 -7.48
C HIS A 116 -6.32 11.66 -8.19
N TRP A 117 -7.07 12.21 -9.13
CA TRP A 117 -6.79 13.50 -9.75
C TRP A 117 -8.08 14.28 -9.95
N ILE A 118 -8.08 15.57 -9.65
CA ILE A 118 -9.23 16.44 -9.92
C ILE A 118 -9.05 17.06 -11.31
N LEU A 119 -9.97 16.76 -12.22
CA LEU A 119 -9.97 17.33 -13.57
C LEU A 119 -10.29 18.84 -13.54
N GLU A 120 -10.02 19.54 -14.64
CA GLU A 120 -10.25 20.99 -14.75
C GLU A 120 -11.72 21.38 -14.53
N ASP A 121 -12.67 20.48 -14.83
CA ASP A 121 -14.10 20.67 -14.61
C ASP A 121 -14.56 20.29 -13.18
N GLY A 122 -13.64 19.86 -12.32
CA GLY A 122 -13.90 19.43 -10.95
C GLY A 122 -14.27 17.95 -10.81
N THR A 123 -14.31 17.18 -11.90
CA THR A 123 -14.56 15.73 -11.84
C THR A 123 -13.44 15.03 -11.08
N ILE A 124 -13.80 14.16 -10.14
CA ILE A 124 -12.85 13.28 -9.45
C ILE A 124 -12.56 12.09 -10.37
N ARG A 125 -11.32 11.98 -10.82
CA ARG A 125 -10.80 10.82 -11.54
C ARG A 125 -10.02 9.93 -10.59
N LEU A 126 -10.33 8.64 -10.58
CA LEU A 126 -9.61 7.62 -9.84
C LEU A 126 -8.76 6.79 -10.79
N PHE A 127 -7.54 6.48 -10.36
CA PHE A 127 -6.60 5.56 -10.98
C PHE A 127 -6.46 4.37 -10.06
N LEU A 128 -6.69 3.17 -10.57
CA LEU A 128 -6.75 1.96 -9.75
C LEU A 128 -5.81 0.92 -10.33
N VAL A 129 -4.96 0.37 -9.47
CA VAL A 129 -4.35 -0.93 -9.73
C VAL A 129 -5.44 -1.98 -9.59
N THR A 130 -5.53 -2.88 -10.56
CA THR A 130 -6.50 -3.98 -10.53
C THR A 130 -5.82 -5.31 -10.90
N HIS A 131 -6.27 -6.37 -10.24
CA HIS A 131 -5.84 -7.74 -10.50
C HIS A 131 -7.02 -8.60 -10.90
N THR A 132 -6.75 -9.70 -11.61
CA THR A 132 -7.74 -10.76 -11.86
C THR A 132 -7.45 -11.99 -11.02
N LYS A 133 -8.42 -12.91 -10.90
CA LYS A 133 -8.20 -14.22 -10.26
C LYS A 133 -7.11 -15.06 -10.94
N HIS A 134 -6.78 -14.76 -12.19
CA HIS A 134 -5.72 -15.43 -12.95
C HIS A 134 -4.40 -14.66 -12.92
N PHE A 135 -4.23 -13.75 -11.94
CA PHE A 135 -3.02 -12.97 -11.73
C PHE A 135 -2.60 -12.18 -12.98
N SER A 136 -3.58 -11.59 -13.67
CA SER A 136 -3.36 -10.57 -14.69
C SER A 136 -3.62 -9.19 -14.10
N HIS A 137 -3.04 -8.15 -14.70
CA HIS A 137 -3.02 -6.82 -14.11
C HIS A 137 -3.40 -5.73 -15.11
N ALA A 138 -4.01 -4.67 -14.61
CA ALA A 138 -4.27 -3.47 -15.37
C ALA A 138 -4.37 -2.25 -14.46
N ILE A 139 -4.14 -1.07 -15.04
CA ILE A 139 -4.58 0.19 -14.44
C ILE A 139 -5.95 0.54 -15.01
N VAL A 140 -6.94 0.71 -14.14
CA VAL A 140 -8.30 1.13 -14.51
C VAL A 140 -8.50 2.58 -14.11
N ILE A 141 -8.96 3.40 -15.04
CA ILE A 141 -9.29 4.81 -14.82
C ILE A 141 -10.80 4.96 -14.77
N LEU A 142 -11.31 5.56 -13.70
CA LEU A 142 -12.74 5.79 -13.46
C LEU A 142 -13.00 7.27 -13.18
N ASP A 143 -14.10 7.80 -13.69
CA ASP A 143 -14.58 9.15 -13.32
C ASP A 143 -15.80 9.02 -12.39
N TYR A 144 -15.80 9.78 -11.30
CA TYR A 144 -16.89 9.78 -10.35
C TYR A 144 -18.02 10.71 -10.78
N ASN A 145 -19.22 10.15 -10.96
CA ASN A 145 -20.43 10.92 -11.16
C ASN A 145 -21.16 11.11 -9.82
N GLU A 146 -21.01 12.30 -9.24
CA GLU A 146 -21.63 12.66 -7.96
C GLU A 146 -23.16 12.53 -7.97
N SER A 147 -23.82 12.98 -9.04
CA SER A 147 -25.29 13.00 -9.11
C SER A 147 -25.94 11.62 -9.09
N GLN A 148 -25.23 10.61 -9.64
CA GLN A 148 -25.70 9.23 -9.71
C GLN A 148 -25.05 8.35 -8.64
N ASN A 149 -24.04 8.85 -7.93
CA ASN A 149 -23.20 8.09 -7.02
C ASN A 149 -22.61 6.82 -7.66
N VAL A 150 -22.02 6.97 -8.86
CA VAL A 150 -21.39 5.87 -9.60
C VAL A 150 -19.98 6.24 -10.07
N LEU A 151 -19.12 5.24 -10.20
CA LEU A 151 -17.83 5.35 -10.86
C LEU A 151 -17.96 4.80 -12.28
N ARG A 152 -17.66 5.63 -13.28
CA ARG A 152 -17.82 5.29 -14.69
C ARG A 152 -16.46 4.98 -15.31
N HIS A 153 -16.34 3.83 -15.97
CA HIS A 153 -15.12 3.48 -16.68
C HIS A 153 -14.77 4.51 -17.74
N VAL A 154 -13.49 4.87 -17.79
CA VAL A 154 -12.92 5.76 -18.79
C VAL A 154 -11.97 5.00 -19.70
N LYS A 155 -11.03 4.25 -19.10
CA LYS A 155 -9.95 3.57 -19.83
C LYS A 155 -9.32 2.47 -18.97
N THR A 156 -8.94 1.38 -19.63
CA THR A 156 -8.03 0.39 -19.05
C THR A 156 -6.67 0.46 -19.73
N ILE A 157 -5.59 0.41 -18.95
CA ILE A 157 -4.21 0.43 -19.43
C ILE A 157 -3.54 -0.87 -19.02
N ARG A 158 -3.03 -1.59 -20.03
CA ARG A 158 -2.17 -2.78 -19.87
C ARG A 158 -0.85 -2.48 -20.56
N ASN A 159 0.27 -2.72 -19.88
CA ASN A 159 1.59 -2.39 -20.41
C ASN A 159 2.63 -3.40 -19.91
N GLU A 160 3.58 -3.76 -20.76
CA GLU A 160 4.64 -4.73 -20.44
C GLU A 160 5.53 -4.34 -19.25
N LYS A 161 5.67 -3.04 -18.95
CA LYS A 161 6.43 -2.56 -17.79
C LYS A 161 5.61 -2.53 -16.49
N ILE A 162 4.31 -2.79 -16.58
CA ILE A 162 3.38 -2.85 -15.43
C ILE A 162 3.03 -4.32 -15.25
N TYR A 163 3.99 -5.09 -14.74
CA TYR A 163 3.97 -6.56 -14.73
C TYR A 163 3.60 -7.19 -13.39
N ARG A 164 3.62 -6.41 -12.30
CA ARG A 164 3.12 -6.82 -10.99
C ARG A 164 2.83 -5.57 -10.14
N PRO A 165 1.92 -4.69 -10.61
CA PRO A 165 1.68 -3.42 -9.97
C PRO A 165 1.14 -3.61 -8.55
N ASN A 166 1.55 -2.76 -7.63
CA ASN A 166 1.09 -2.75 -6.26
C ASN A 166 0.25 -1.50 -6.02
N ASP A 167 0.89 -0.34 -6.20
CA ASP A 167 0.27 0.96 -5.96
C ASP A 167 0.56 1.97 -7.09
N ILE A 168 -0.16 3.08 -7.10
CA ILE A 168 -0.20 4.09 -8.16
C ILE A 168 -0.21 5.50 -7.56
N ALA A 169 0.47 6.45 -8.19
CA ALA A 169 0.43 7.86 -7.80
C ALA A 169 0.13 8.75 -9.02
N ALA A 170 -1.05 9.37 -9.06
CA ALA A 170 -1.45 10.23 -10.16
C ALA A 170 -0.60 11.52 -10.22
N THR A 171 -0.22 11.93 -11.43
CA THR A 171 0.51 13.19 -11.69
C THR A 171 -0.22 14.12 -12.64
N GLY A 172 -1.39 13.71 -13.11
CA GLY A 172 -2.19 14.43 -14.09
C GLY A 172 -3.41 13.62 -14.52
N ALA A 173 -4.22 14.17 -15.40
CA ALA A 173 -5.44 13.52 -15.89
C ALA A 173 -5.23 12.18 -16.60
N ASN A 174 -4.01 11.91 -17.09
CA ASN A 174 -3.67 10.69 -17.82
C ASN A 174 -2.25 10.16 -17.51
N SER A 175 -1.56 10.69 -16.50
CA SER A 175 -0.18 10.34 -16.18
C SER A 175 -0.05 9.96 -14.71
N PHE A 176 0.84 9.02 -14.43
CA PHE A 176 0.98 8.44 -13.08
C PHE A 176 2.30 7.67 -12.93
N PHE A 177 2.72 7.49 -11.69
CA PHE A 177 3.71 6.47 -11.31
C PHE A 177 3.01 5.17 -10.94
N VAL A 178 3.71 4.04 -11.10
CA VAL A 178 3.29 2.72 -10.61
C VAL A 178 4.48 2.06 -9.95
N SER A 179 4.26 1.47 -8.78
CA SER A 179 5.19 0.53 -8.17
C SER A 179 4.86 -0.89 -8.65
N ASN A 180 5.87 -1.63 -9.11
CA ASN A 180 5.79 -3.08 -9.19
C ASN A 180 6.55 -3.66 -7.99
N ASP A 181 5.91 -4.52 -7.20
CA ASP A 181 6.49 -5.02 -5.94
C ASP A 181 7.42 -6.24 -6.11
N GLY A 182 7.55 -6.76 -7.33
CA GLY A 182 8.48 -7.83 -7.69
C GLY A 182 8.13 -8.44 -9.04
N SER A 183 8.88 -9.47 -9.44
CA SER A 183 8.80 -10.04 -10.79
C SER A 183 8.16 -11.43 -10.84
N ALA A 184 8.15 -12.16 -9.73
CA ALA A 184 7.56 -13.49 -9.67
C ALA A 184 6.06 -13.48 -9.96
N GLN A 185 5.60 -14.45 -10.76
CA GLN A 185 4.24 -14.51 -11.29
C GLN A 185 3.35 -15.57 -10.59
N ASN A 186 3.81 -16.12 -9.47
CA ASN A 186 3.05 -17.03 -8.62
C ASN A 186 3.60 -17.03 -7.19
N ALA A 187 2.80 -17.53 -6.25
CA ALA A 187 3.10 -17.51 -4.82
C ALA A 187 4.44 -18.19 -4.48
N LEU A 188 4.72 -19.37 -5.03
CA LEU A 188 5.97 -20.10 -4.74
C LEU A 188 7.20 -19.31 -5.18
N LEU A 189 7.19 -18.78 -6.41
CA LEU A 189 8.30 -17.98 -6.91
C LEU A 189 8.43 -16.65 -6.16
N SER A 190 7.31 -16.06 -5.70
CA SER A 190 7.33 -14.84 -4.88
C SER A 190 8.03 -15.08 -3.53
N VAL A 191 7.73 -16.21 -2.87
CA VAL A 191 8.45 -16.62 -1.65
C VAL A 191 9.95 -16.79 -1.92
N LEU A 192 10.32 -17.44 -3.02
CA LEU A 192 11.73 -17.61 -3.40
C LEU A 192 12.42 -16.28 -3.72
N GLU A 193 11.72 -15.35 -4.39
CA GLU A 193 12.18 -14.00 -4.69
C GLU A 193 12.53 -13.25 -3.40
N VAL A 194 11.58 -13.17 -2.47
CA VAL A 194 11.76 -12.53 -1.15
C VAL A 194 12.91 -13.18 -0.36
N LEU A 195 12.91 -14.51 -0.23
CA LEU A 195 13.97 -15.20 0.53
C LEU A 195 15.35 -15.03 -0.10
N SER A 196 15.45 -14.96 -1.43
CA SER A 196 16.73 -14.72 -2.11
C SER A 196 17.32 -13.34 -1.80
N GLY A 197 16.48 -12.39 -1.38
CA GLY A 197 16.84 -10.98 -1.24
C GLY A 197 17.16 -10.29 -2.57
N LEU A 198 16.73 -10.89 -3.69
CA LEU A 198 16.81 -10.28 -5.01
C LEU A 198 15.49 -9.60 -5.31
N ASP A 199 15.51 -8.28 -5.30
CA ASP A 199 14.33 -7.49 -5.62
C ASP A 199 14.11 -7.47 -7.14
N GLY A 200 12.93 -7.95 -7.57
CA GLY A 200 12.49 -7.95 -8.96
C GLY A 200 11.53 -6.82 -9.32
N GLY A 201 11.24 -5.91 -8.39
CA GLY A 201 10.26 -4.85 -8.57
C GLY A 201 10.88 -3.61 -9.21
N SER A 202 10.03 -2.61 -9.45
CA SER A 202 10.40 -1.38 -10.15
C SER A 202 9.47 -0.22 -9.82
N VAL A 203 9.90 1.00 -10.10
CA VAL A 203 9.02 2.17 -10.20
C VAL A 203 8.99 2.61 -11.65
N VAL A 204 7.78 2.71 -12.19
CA VAL A 204 7.51 3.05 -13.59
C VAL A 204 6.71 4.33 -13.67
N TYR A 205 7.04 5.21 -14.61
CA TYR A 205 6.23 6.37 -14.95
C TYR A 205 5.52 6.17 -16.28
N TYR A 206 4.23 6.48 -16.31
CA TYR A 206 3.40 6.55 -17.51
C TYR A 206 3.06 8.01 -17.82
N ASP A 207 3.43 8.49 -19.00
CA ASP A 207 3.24 9.90 -19.40
C ASP A 207 1.88 10.17 -20.10
N GLY A 208 0.99 9.19 -20.15
CA GLY A 208 -0.23 9.22 -20.97
C GLY A 208 -0.12 8.46 -22.30
N THR A 209 1.10 8.12 -22.70
CA THR A 209 1.39 7.40 -23.95
C THR A 209 2.39 6.26 -23.78
N LYS A 210 3.50 6.49 -23.07
CA LYS A 210 4.63 5.59 -22.94
C LYS A 210 4.95 5.34 -21.47
N THR A 211 5.57 4.20 -21.22
CA THR A 211 6.09 3.81 -19.91
C THR A 211 7.61 3.88 -19.86
N LYS A 212 8.16 4.32 -18.73
CA LYS A 212 9.61 4.44 -18.48
C LYS A 212 9.94 3.92 -17.08
N TYR A 213 10.97 3.06 -16.99
CA TYR A 213 11.54 2.68 -15.69
C TYR A 213 12.28 3.87 -15.08
N LEU A 214 12.04 4.12 -13.80
CA LEU A 214 12.72 5.15 -13.02
C LEU A 214 13.57 4.54 -11.89
N ILE A 215 13.09 3.46 -11.29
CA ILE A 215 13.82 2.62 -10.36
C ILE A 215 13.64 1.18 -10.80
N GLU A 216 14.72 0.41 -10.82
CA GLU A 216 14.70 -1.02 -11.12
C GLU A 216 15.33 -1.79 -9.96
N ARG A 217 14.95 -3.05 -9.80
CA ARG A 217 15.48 -3.97 -8.76
C ARG A 217 15.22 -3.45 -7.35
N THR A 218 13.95 -3.21 -7.05
CA THR A 218 13.48 -2.69 -5.76
C THR A 218 12.27 -3.48 -5.26
N SER A 219 12.05 -3.51 -3.95
CA SER A 219 10.85 -4.05 -3.31
C SER A 219 9.76 -2.97 -3.15
N ALA A 220 9.40 -2.31 -4.26
CA ALA A 220 8.51 -1.15 -4.24
C ALA A 220 7.06 -1.53 -3.93
N ASN A 221 6.48 -0.98 -2.86
CA ASN A 221 5.09 -1.18 -2.47
C ASN A 221 4.34 0.17 -2.59
N GLY A 222 3.89 0.78 -1.50
CA GLY A 222 3.22 2.07 -1.51
C GLY A 222 4.02 3.15 -2.22
N ILE A 223 3.33 3.97 -3.02
CA ILE A 223 3.91 5.05 -3.78
C ILE A 223 3.02 6.29 -3.72
N SER A 224 3.60 7.44 -3.38
CA SER A 224 2.83 8.67 -3.32
C SER A 224 3.68 9.87 -3.69
N ILE A 225 3.06 10.89 -4.27
CA ILE A 225 3.73 12.12 -4.65
C ILE A 225 3.15 13.31 -3.88
N SER A 226 4.03 14.20 -3.45
CA SER A 226 3.66 15.49 -2.86
C SER A 226 2.75 16.32 -3.79
N LYS A 227 1.88 17.15 -3.20
CA LYS A 227 0.88 17.95 -3.93
C LYS A 227 1.49 18.90 -4.99
N ASP A 228 2.74 19.33 -4.80
CA ASP A 228 3.46 20.17 -5.78
C ASP A 228 4.15 19.38 -6.90
N LEU A 229 4.02 18.05 -6.89
CA LEU A 229 4.58 17.10 -7.84
C LEU A 229 6.11 17.10 -7.93
N THR A 230 6.80 17.48 -6.85
CA THR A 230 8.26 17.56 -6.84
C THR A 230 8.95 16.45 -6.06
N THR A 231 8.28 15.88 -5.06
CA THR A 231 8.84 14.85 -4.17
C THR A 231 8.00 13.58 -4.21
N LEU A 232 8.62 12.46 -4.60
CA LEU A 232 8.04 11.12 -4.64
C LEU A 232 8.53 10.32 -3.43
N PHE A 233 7.62 9.58 -2.81
CA PHE A 233 7.87 8.67 -1.70
C PHE A 233 7.56 7.25 -2.16
N VAL A 234 8.45 6.31 -1.84
CA VAL A 234 8.32 4.90 -2.23
C VAL A 234 8.62 4.04 -1.01
N SER A 235 7.72 3.11 -0.69
CA SER A 235 8.01 2.06 0.27
C SER A 235 8.93 1.04 -0.37
N HIS A 236 10.07 0.76 0.26
CA HIS A 236 10.89 -0.42 -0.05
C HIS A 236 10.62 -1.45 1.04
N ILE A 237 9.50 -2.15 0.92
CA ILE A 237 8.86 -2.85 2.03
C ILE A 237 9.75 -3.92 2.66
N ASN A 238 10.52 -4.65 1.85
CA ASN A 238 11.44 -5.70 2.32
C ASN A 238 12.70 -5.13 3.00
N GLU A 239 13.02 -3.86 2.74
CA GLU A 239 14.15 -3.14 3.34
C GLU A 239 13.74 -2.38 4.61
N GLU A 240 12.44 -2.29 4.92
CA GLU A 240 11.90 -1.47 6.02
C GLU A 240 12.37 0.00 5.96
N ILE A 241 12.32 0.57 4.75
CA ILE A 241 12.66 1.96 4.50
C ILE A 241 11.61 2.66 3.65
N ILE A 242 11.47 3.97 3.87
CA ILE A 242 10.80 4.90 2.97
C ILE A 242 11.89 5.63 2.16
N GLY A 243 11.90 5.43 0.86
CA GLY A 243 12.73 6.17 -0.08
C GLY A 243 12.09 7.50 -0.46
N VAL A 244 12.88 8.57 -0.44
CA VAL A 244 12.43 9.92 -0.83
C VAL A 244 13.23 10.40 -2.02
N TYR A 245 12.53 10.85 -3.05
CA TYR A 245 13.12 11.20 -4.34
C TYR A 245 12.61 12.55 -4.84
N THR A 246 13.50 13.41 -5.34
CA THR A 246 13.05 14.55 -6.16
C THR A 246 12.73 14.07 -7.56
N TRP A 247 11.61 14.53 -8.11
CA TRP A 247 11.17 14.29 -9.47
C TRP A 247 11.32 15.54 -10.33
N ASN A 248 11.99 15.42 -11.47
CA ASN A 248 12.19 16.51 -12.43
C ASN A 248 11.60 16.19 -13.82
N LYS A 249 10.44 15.52 -13.85
CA LYS A 249 9.71 15.06 -15.06
C LYS A 249 10.39 13.98 -15.91
N ASP A 250 11.67 13.70 -15.69
CA ASP A 250 12.40 12.68 -16.44
C ASP A 250 13.17 11.69 -15.56
N THR A 251 13.66 12.12 -14.41
CA THR A 251 14.53 11.33 -13.54
C THR A 251 14.15 11.47 -12.08
N LEU A 252 14.32 10.38 -11.32
CA LEU A 252 14.30 10.43 -9.87
C LEU A 252 15.73 10.60 -9.36
N LYS A 253 15.90 11.49 -8.39
CA LYS A 253 17.14 11.62 -7.63
C LYS A 253 16.83 11.37 -6.15
N GLU A 254 17.51 10.40 -5.57
CA GLU A 254 17.36 10.07 -4.15
C GLU A 254 17.79 11.27 -3.27
N VAL A 255 16.94 11.60 -2.31
CA VAL A 255 17.17 12.60 -1.27
C VAL A 255 17.61 11.92 0.02
N SER A 256 16.86 10.90 0.43
CA SER A 256 17.11 10.15 1.66
C SER A 256 16.39 8.80 1.66
N LYS A 257 16.83 7.93 2.57
CA LYS A 257 16.16 6.70 2.97
C LYS A 257 15.89 6.77 4.46
N ILE A 258 14.62 6.68 4.85
CA ILE A 258 14.20 6.72 6.26
C ILE A 258 13.89 5.31 6.71
N SER A 259 14.65 4.78 7.68
CA SER A 259 14.34 3.48 8.26
C SER A 259 13.12 3.56 9.17
N THR A 260 12.18 2.65 8.95
CA THR A 260 10.94 2.54 9.74
C THR A 260 11.03 1.42 10.78
N LEU A 261 11.97 0.49 10.63
CA LEU A 261 12.08 -0.74 11.44
C LEU A 261 10.78 -1.56 11.42
N SER A 262 9.98 -1.40 10.37
CA SER A 262 8.73 -2.09 10.11
C SER A 262 8.46 -2.05 8.61
N ALA A 263 7.92 -3.12 8.05
CA ALA A 263 7.52 -3.17 6.64
C ALA A 263 6.27 -2.32 6.41
N CYS A 264 6.44 -1.04 6.04
CA CYS A 264 5.34 -0.12 5.79
C CYS A 264 4.78 -0.30 4.38
N ASP A 265 3.45 -0.26 4.25
CA ASP A 265 2.71 -0.52 3.01
C ASP A 265 2.48 0.82 2.28
N ASN A 266 1.25 1.35 2.32
CA ASN A 266 0.77 2.50 1.56
C ASN A 266 0.84 3.79 2.37
N PHE A 267 0.74 4.92 1.66
CA PHE A 267 1.01 6.23 2.21
C PHE A 267 -0.16 7.18 2.03
N TYR A 268 -0.38 8.03 3.04
CA TYR A 268 -1.10 9.28 2.88
C TYR A 268 -0.18 10.45 3.20
N ILE A 269 -0.14 11.46 2.33
CA ILE A 269 0.75 12.62 2.47
C ILE A 269 -0.07 13.89 2.72
N ASP A 270 0.24 14.58 3.82
CA ASP A 270 -0.24 15.93 4.11
C ASP A 270 0.93 16.86 4.42
N GLY A 271 1.29 17.69 3.43
CA GLY A 271 2.44 18.58 3.50
C GLY A 271 3.75 17.79 3.66
N ARG A 272 4.38 17.90 4.84
CA ARG A 272 5.61 17.18 5.22
C ARG A 272 5.35 15.98 6.12
N ASN A 273 4.09 15.65 6.36
CA ASN A 273 3.68 14.51 7.16
C ASN A 273 3.33 13.35 6.21
N LEU A 274 3.90 12.18 6.46
CA LEU A 274 3.53 10.95 5.79
C LEU A 274 2.99 9.98 6.84
N TRP A 275 1.79 9.47 6.57
CA TRP A 275 1.08 8.52 7.40
C TRP A 275 1.04 7.17 6.68
N THR A 276 1.23 6.09 7.41
CA THR A 276 1.33 4.76 6.79
C THR A 276 0.88 3.65 7.73
N GLY A 277 0.29 2.61 7.16
CA GLY A 277 0.08 1.33 7.84
C GLY A 277 1.29 0.43 7.60
N CYS A 278 1.70 -0.33 8.62
CA CYS A 278 2.86 -1.19 8.52
C CYS A 278 2.62 -2.57 9.13
N HIS A 279 3.43 -3.53 8.68
CA HIS A 279 3.52 -4.91 9.15
C HIS A 279 4.76 -5.06 10.03
N PRO A 280 4.65 -4.90 11.36
CA PRO A 280 5.82 -4.93 12.24
C PRO A 280 6.36 -6.34 12.48
N VAL A 281 5.70 -7.41 12.03
CA VAL A 281 6.21 -8.78 12.16
C VAL A 281 5.96 -9.53 10.85
N LEU A 282 6.98 -9.57 9.98
CA LEU A 282 6.83 -10.06 8.61
C LEU A 282 6.42 -11.53 8.49
N LYS A 283 6.83 -12.42 9.41
CA LYS A 283 6.38 -13.83 9.38
C LYS A 283 4.87 -13.96 9.59
N ASP A 284 4.30 -13.16 10.49
CA ASP A 284 2.90 -13.22 10.89
C ASP A 284 2.05 -12.56 9.78
N ALA A 285 2.57 -11.49 9.17
CA ALA A 285 2.02 -10.91 7.95
C ALA A 285 2.00 -11.92 6.79
N ALA A 286 3.11 -12.62 6.53
CA ALA A 286 3.17 -13.63 5.48
C ALA A 286 2.18 -14.79 5.71
N GLU A 287 2.07 -15.28 6.94
CA GLU A 287 1.11 -16.34 7.32
C GLU A 287 -0.35 -15.85 7.15
N HIS A 288 -0.64 -14.63 7.59
CA HIS A 288 -1.96 -14.01 7.42
C HIS A 288 -2.33 -13.82 5.94
N LEU A 289 -1.42 -13.27 5.13
CA LEU A 289 -1.67 -12.96 3.72
C LEU A 289 -1.79 -14.22 2.84
N ALA A 290 -1.21 -15.34 3.26
CA ALA A 290 -1.43 -16.62 2.59
C ALA A 290 -2.90 -17.09 2.69
N ASN A 291 -3.62 -16.71 3.76
CA ASN A 291 -5.04 -17.02 3.92
C ASN A 291 -5.76 -15.96 4.78
N PRO A 292 -6.06 -14.77 4.22
CA PRO A 292 -6.55 -13.64 5.00
C PRO A 292 -7.97 -13.84 5.54
N ILE A 293 -8.71 -14.83 5.04
CA ILE A 293 -10.05 -15.17 5.54
C ILE A 293 -10.01 -16.07 6.78
N ASP A 294 -8.88 -16.72 7.08
CA ASP A 294 -8.73 -17.53 8.29
C ASP A 294 -8.41 -16.65 9.49
N HIS A 295 -9.35 -16.56 10.44
CA HIS A 295 -9.22 -15.73 11.65
C HIS A 295 -8.28 -16.33 12.72
N ARG A 296 -7.69 -17.51 12.47
CA ARG A 296 -6.67 -18.09 13.36
C ARG A 296 -5.29 -17.50 13.12
N HIS A 297 -5.07 -16.91 11.94
CA HIS A 297 -3.81 -16.30 11.53
C HIS A 297 -4.02 -14.79 11.45
N ASN A 298 -3.67 -14.08 12.52
CA ASN A 298 -3.69 -12.62 12.58
C ASN A 298 -2.27 -12.09 12.42
N ALA A 299 -2.15 -10.97 11.73
CA ALA A 299 -0.90 -10.24 11.59
C ALA A 299 -0.96 -8.99 12.47
N PRO A 300 0.08 -8.71 13.27
CA PRO A 300 0.16 -7.44 13.97
C PRO A 300 0.12 -6.24 13.02
N SER A 301 -0.37 -5.11 13.52
CA SER A 301 -0.53 -3.86 12.79
C SER A 301 0.21 -2.73 13.49
N GLN A 302 0.69 -1.77 12.72
CA GLN A 302 1.33 -0.57 13.21
C GLN A 302 0.92 0.63 12.35
N VAL A 303 0.71 1.79 12.95
CA VAL A 303 0.58 3.05 12.21
C VAL A 303 1.71 3.98 12.59
N LEU A 304 2.46 4.42 11.58
CA LEU A 304 3.55 5.37 11.73
C LEU A 304 3.20 6.72 11.09
N LEU A 305 3.60 7.79 11.75
CA LEU A 305 3.65 9.15 11.23
C LEU A 305 5.12 9.57 11.10
N ALA A 306 5.57 9.79 9.87
CA ALA A 306 6.85 10.39 9.57
C ALA A 306 6.70 11.90 9.34
N LYS A 307 7.32 12.70 10.21
CA LYS A 307 7.39 14.17 10.08
C LYS A 307 8.72 14.58 9.47
N PHE A 308 8.71 14.98 8.20
CA PHE A 308 9.93 15.32 7.48
C PHE A 308 10.45 16.72 7.81
N SER A 309 11.77 16.83 7.90
CA SER A 309 12.51 18.10 7.82
C SER A 309 12.21 18.84 6.50
N GLU A 310 12.46 20.16 6.45
CA GLU A 310 12.13 20.98 5.27
C GLU A 310 12.84 20.52 3.98
N ASP A 311 14.05 19.96 4.11
CA ASP A 311 14.81 19.43 2.97
C ASP A 311 14.58 17.93 2.74
N PHE A 312 13.63 17.34 3.47
CA PHE A 312 13.26 15.93 3.46
C PHE A 312 14.40 14.94 3.79
N LYS A 313 15.58 15.38 4.23
CA LYS A 313 16.72 14.48 4.48
C LYS A 313 16.57 13.60 5.72
N THR A 314 15.76 14.05 6.66
CA THR A 314 15.49 13.38 7.93
C THR A 314 14.01 13.44 8.25
N ALA A 315 13.53 12.48 9.03
CA ALA A 315 12.17 12.48 9.56
C ALA A 315 12.16 12.04 11.02
N GLN A 316 11.27 12.63 11.81
CA GLN A 316 10.89 12.11 13.11
C GLN A 316 9.78 11.08 12.91
N ILE A 317 9.98 9.86 13.42
CA ILE A 317 8.97 8.80 13.36
C ILE A 317 8.20 8.76 14.68
N ILE A 318 6.87 8.80 14.59
CA ILE A 318 5.94 8.68 15.70
C ILE A 318 5.10 7.43 15.46
N GLU A 319 5.12 6.49 16.40
CA GLU A 319 4.21 5.34 16.41
C GLU A 319 2.89 5.75 17.06
N LEU A 320 1.82 5.74 16.29
CA LEU A 320 0.49 6.17 16.75
C LEU A 320 -0.39 5.02 17.19
N LEU A 321 -0.21 3.86 16.57
CA LEU A 321 -0.93 2.64 16.88
C LEU A 321 0.00 1.45 16.75
N ALA A 322 -0.14 0.51 17.67
CA ALA A 322 0.36 -0.84 17.56
C ALA A 322 -0.73 -1.79 18.05
N ASP A 323 -1.05 -2.83 17.29
CA ASP A 323 -2.04 -3.84 17.64
C ASP A 323 -1.49 -5.23 17.30
N ASP A 324 -1.68 -6.20 18.18
CA ASP A 324 -1.22 -7.58 18.01
C ASP A 324 -1.96 -8.36 16.89
N GLY A 325 -2.94 -7.73 16.24
CA GLY A 325 -3.73 -8.32 15.16
C GLY A 325 -5.10 -8.81 15.62
N ASN A 326 -5.39 -8.86 16.92
CA ASN A 326 -6.68 -9.33 17.40
C ASN A 326 -7.82 -8.36 17.09
N PHE A 327 -7.54 -7.06 16.99
CA PHE A 327 -8.53 -6.06 16.63
C PHE A 327 -8.27 -5.48 15.24
N ILE A 328 -7.06 -5.02 14.94
CA ILE A 328 -6.68 -4.54 13.60
C ILE A 328 -5.54 -5.44 13.12
N SER A 329 -5.80 -6.24 12.09
CA SER A 329 -4.81 -7.18 11.53
C SER A 329 -4.35 -6.73 10.14
N ALA A 330 -3.03 -6.71 9.94
CA ALA A 330 -2.35 -6.31 8.70
C ALA A 330 -2.77 -4.92 8.19
N SER A 331 -2.55 -3.86 8.99
CA SER A 331 -2.74 -2.48 8.55
C SER A 331 -1.86 -2.14 7.35
N SER A 332 -2.45 -1.55 6.32
CA SER A 332 -1.77 -1.21 5.05
C SER A 332 -1.70 0.30 4.80
N ILE A 333 -2.74 1.05 5.12
CA ILE A 333 -2.75 2.52 5.02
C ILE A 333 -3.29 3.16 6.28
N ALA A 334 -2.84 4.38 6.56
CA ALA A 334 -3.43 5.26 7.55
C ALA A 334 -3.55 6.67 7.00
N ALA A 335 -4.72 7.31 7.16
CA ALA A 335 -4.97 8.65 6.65
C ALA A 335 -5.72 9.49 7.69
N PRO A 336 -5.13 10.60 8.18
CA PRO A 336 -5.80 11.49 9.12
C PRO A 336 -6.85 12.34 8.40
N PHE A 337 -7.81 12.84 9.18
CA PHE A 337 -8.74 13.88 8.75
C PHE A 337 -9.25 14.68 9.95
N ASP A 338 -10.14 15.65 9.71
CA ASP A 338 -10.66 16.56 10.73
C ASP A 338 -9.55 17.25 11.55
N LEU A 339 -8.59 17.86 10.82
CA LEU A 339 -7.40 18.50 11.39
C LEU A 339 -6.56 17.55 12.25
N ASN A 340 -6.34 16.33 11.75
CA ASN A 340 -5.57 15.27 12.43
C ASN A 340 -6.15 14.83 13.78
N ARG A 341 -7.46 15.00 13.99
CA ARG A 341 -8.16 14.52 15.20
C ARG A 341 -8.82 13.16 15.01
N GLN A 342 -8.92 12.70 13.76
CA GLN A 342 -9.48 11.41 13.41
C GLN A 342 -8.54 10.71 12.44
N LEU A 343 -8.57 9.39 12.44
CA LEU A 343 -7.68 8.54 11.66
C LEU A 343 -8.47 7.42 11.01
N LEU A 344 -8.32 7.26 9.70
CA LEU A 344 -8.75 6.08 8.97
C LEU A 344 -7.60 5.08 8.91
N ILE A 345 -7.89 3.80 9.09
CA ILE A 345 -6.91 2.71 8.99
C ILE A 345 -7.47 1.62 8.08
N GLY A 346 -6.77 1.40 6.97
CA GLY A 346 -7.01 0.31 6.03
C GLY A 346 -6.25 -0.96 6.42
N THR A 347 -6.69 -2.09 5.90
CA THR A 347 -6.04 -3.40 6.09
C THR A 347 -6.04 -4.21 4.81
N VAL A 348 -5.02 -5.03 4.57
CA VAL A 348 -4.91 -5.81 3.32
C VAL A 348 -6.10 -6.75 3.11
N GLY A 349 -6.44 -7.54 4.14
CA GLY A 349 -7.41 -8.64 4.04
C GLY A 349 -8.56 -8.60 5.04
N ARG A 350 -8.67 -7.53 5.84
CA ARG A 350 -9.63 -7.44 6.95
C ARG A 350 -10.55 -6.23 6.81
N LYS A 351 -11.13 -5.78 7.92
CA LYS A 351 -12.09 -4.68 7.98
C LYS A 351 -11.39 -3.32 7.88
N PHE A 352 -12.20 -2.29 7.73
CA PHE A 352 -11.79 -0.89 7.76
C PHE A 352 -12.05 -0.26 9.14
N TYR A 353 -11.20 0.66 9.59
CA TYR A 353 -11.30 1.23 10.94
C TYR A 353 -11.24 2.76 10.94
N HIS A 354 -11.91 3.35 11.93
CA HIS A 354 -11.90 4.77 12.23
C HIS A 354 -11.56 4.96 13.71
N CYS A 355 -10.48 5.68 13.97
CA CYS A 355 -10.00 6.02 15.31
C CYS A 355 -10.07 7.51 15.62
N ASP A 356 -10.32 7.82 16.89
CA ASP A 356 -10.06 9.15 17.45
C ASP A 356 -8.53 9.31 17.68
N ILE A 357 -7.99 10.53 17.49
CA ILE A 357 -6.64 10.91 17.89
C ILE A 357 -6.75 11.86 19.10
N ASN A 358 -6.50 11.32 20.28
CA ASN A 358 -6.58 12.03 21.57
C ASN A 358 -5.20 12.22 22.22
N VAL A 359 -4.12 11.97 21.46
CA VAL A 359 -2.73 12.14 21.88
C VAL A 359 -2.09 13.33 21.15
N PRO A 360 -1.14 14.05 21.78
CA PRO A 360 -0.35 15.03 21.07
C PRO A 360 0.44 14.37 19.94
N ILE A 361 0.42 14.98 18.76
CA ILE A 361 1.22 14.54 17.61
C ILE A 361 2.27 15.58 17.22
N ASP A 362 2.21 16.80 17.75
CA ASP A 362 3.18 17.88 17.55
C ASP A 362 4.24 17.83 18.65
N PHE A 363 5.39 17.25 18.32
CA PHE A 363 6.57 17.14 19.18
C PHE A 363 7.74 17.93 18.62
#